data_AF-A0A3P6CEZ2-F1
#
_entry.id   AF-A0A3P6CEZ2-F1
#
_cell.length_a   1.000
_cell.length_b   1.000
_cell.length_c   1.000
_cell.angle_alpha   90.00
_cell.angle_beta   90.00
_cell.angle_gamma   90.00
#
_symmetry.space_group_name_H-M   'P 1'
#
loop_
_entity.id
_entity.type
_entity.pdbx_description
1 polymer ?
#
loop_
_entity_poly.entity_id
_entity_poly.type
_entity_poly.pdbx_seq_one_letter_code
_entity_poly.pdbx_strand_id
1 'polypeptide(L)'
;PVYTPPTKPYVPKPTYTPPTKPYVPKPTYTPPTKPYVPKPTYTPPTKPYVPKPTYTPPTKPYPYVPEILKVVDGIILCKNGYETYPIQGAKAKIVCSEPGSYGKKDVVIYSDPTYSKGYFHVALTDIVKNLLHCRVKLYTSPVETCKNPTN
;
A
#
# COMPACT_ATOMS: atom_id res chain seq x y z
N PRO A 1 43.91 14.05 -25.96
CA PRO A 1 45.39 14.10 -26.06
C PRO A 1 45.91 15.42 -25.44
N VAL A 2 46.84 15.50 -24.49
CA VAL A 2 47.78 14.57 -23.86
C VAL A 2 47.97 15.03 -22.39
N TYR A 3 48.28 14.04 -21.56
CA TYR A 3 48.58 14.03 -20.13
C TYR A 3 49.78 14.92 -19.72
N THR A 4 49.74 15.55 -18.54
CA THR A 4 50.84 16.34 -17.94
C THR A 4 51.73 15.49 -17.01
N PRO A 5 52.82 16.07 -16.45
CA PRO A 5 54.21 15.97 -16.89
C PRO A 5 54.99 14.82 -16.21
N PRO A 6 56.18 14.43 -16.70
CA PRO A 6 57.10 13.60 -15.92
C PRO A 6 58.47 14.24 -15.75
N THR A 7 58.95 14.34 -14.50
CA THR A 7 60.36 14.10 -14.19
C THR A 7 60.47 13.57 -12.76
N LYS A 8 61.19 12.46 -12.65
CA LYS A 8 61.44 11.65 -11.46
C LYS A 8 62.92 11.81 -11.06
N PRO A 9 63.38 11.20 -9.95
CA PRO A 9 63.97 11.90 -8.81
C PRO A 9 65.48 11.67 -8.69
N TYR A 10 66.12 12.38 -7.77
CA TYR A 10 67.45 12.02 -7.25
C TYR A 10 67.53 12.58 -5.82
N VAL A 11 68.25 12.02 -4.84
CA VAL A 11 69.71 11.82 -4.73
C VAL A 11 69.95 10.83 -3.54
N PRO A 12 71.16 10.31 -3.27
CA PRO A 12 71.39 8.90 -3.03
C PRO A 12 71.75 8.66 -1.54
N LYS A 13 71.93 7.41 -1.14
CA LYS A 13 72.73 7.12 0.05
C LYS A 13 73.40 5.77 -0.06
N PRO A 14 74.72 5.75 0.08
CA PRO A 14 75.31 4.87 1.08
C PRO A 14 76.44 5.63 1.82
N THR A 15 76.95 5.21 2.98
CA THR A 15 77.55 3.91 3.16
C THR A 15 77.73 3.55 4.65
N TYR A 16 77.73 2.24 4.81
CA TYR A 16 77.90 1.32 5.93
C TYR A 16 79.12 1.51 6.85
N THR A 17 79.04 0.96 8.07
CA THR A 17 80.05 0.13 8.79
C THR A 17 79.68 0.02 10.29
N PRO A 18 80.25 -0.89 11.09
CA PRO A 18 80.50 -2.33 10.89
C PRO A 18 79.93 -3.17 12.08
N PRO A 19 79.94 -4.51 12.03
CA PRO A 19 79.40 -5.38 13.09
C PRO A 19 80.51 -6.00 13.95
N THR A 20 80.27 -6.22 15.25
CA THR A 20 80.90 -7.27 16.12
C THR A 20 80.61 -6.96 17.59
N LYS A 21 80.54 -7.88 18.56
CA LYS A 21 80.21 -9.32 18.68
C LYS A 21 79.88 -9.51 20.19
N PRO A 22 79.26 -10.63 20.58
CA PRO A 22 78.55 -10.77 21.86
C PRO A 22 79.48 -11.08 23.03
N TYR A 23 79.17 -10.59 24.23
CA TYR A 23 79.64 -11.24 25.45
C TYR A 23 78.63 -11.10 26.60
N VAL A 24 78.27 -12.27 27.14
CA VAL A 24 77.36 -12.54 28.26
C VAL A 24 78.26 -13.05 29.39
N PRO A 25 78.22 -12.46 30.60
CA PRO A 25 77.39 -13.08 31.64
C PRO A 25 76.83 -12.08 32.65
N LYS A 26 75.65 -12.39 33.21
CA LYS A 26 75.13 -11.63 34.35
C LYS A 26 74.48 -12.55 35.36
N PRO A 27 75.07 -12.77 36.54
CA PRO A 27 74.31 -13.19 37.70
C PRO A 27 73.67 -11.94 38.34
N THR A 28 72.35 -11.85 38.27
CA THR A 28 71.39 -12.18 39.34
C THR A 28 71.56 -11.33 40.60
N TYR A 29 70.53 -10.53 40.88
CA TYR A 29 69.91 -10.49 42.20
C TYR A 29 68.54 -9.79 42.08
N THR A 30 67.47 -10.45 42.49
CA THR A 30 66.10 -9.91 42.49
C THR A 30 65.79 -9.35 43.88
N PRO A 31 65.55 -8.04 44.03
CA PRO A 31 65.14 -7.47 45.31
C PRO A 31 63.65 -7.75 45.59
N PRO A 32 63.26 -7.93 46.87
CA PRO A 32 61.91 -8.35 47.23
C PRO A 32 60.88 -7.20 47.34
N THR A 33 59.71 -7.44 46.75
CA THR A 33 58.31 -7.15 47.16
C THR A 33 57.95 -5.96 48.05
N LYS A 34 56.82 -5.30 47.69
CA LYS A 34 55.77 -4.90 48.65
C LYS A 34 54.35 -5.02 48.06
N PRO A 35 53.31 -5.19 48.90
CA PRO A 35 51.96 -5.63 48.50
C PRO A 35 51.12 -4.51 47.85
N TYR A 36 50.33 -4.87 46.85
CA TYR A 36 49.35 -4.00 46.20
C TYR A 36 48.05 -3.96 47.02
N VAL A 37 47.59 -2.76 47.39
CA VAL A 37 46.26 -2.55 47.97
C VAL A 37 45.38 -1.88 46.90
N PRO A 38 44.40 -2.59 46.31
CA PRO A 38 43.50 -1.98 45.34
C PRO A 38 42.55 -1.00 46.03
N LYS A 39 42.38 0.19 45.44
CA LYS A 39 41.39 1.19 45.88
C LYS A 39 39.97 0.69 45.56
N PRO A 40 38.98 0.81 46.47
CA PRO A 40 37.61 0.44 46.15
C PRO A 40 37.08 1.34 45.02
N THR A 41 36.55 0.70 43.98
CA THR A 41 35.96 1.37 42.81
C THR A 41 34.45 1.42 43.02
N TYR A 42 33.86 2.61 43.08
CA TYR A 42 32.42 2.77 43.17
C TYR A 42 31.82 2.78 41.76
N THR A 43 31.16 1.69 41.37
CA THR A 43 30.36 1.62 40.14
C THR A 43 28.95 2.16 40.44
N PRO A 44 28.49 3.23 39.77
CA PRO A 44 27.10 3.64 39.89
C PRO A 44 26.18 2.54 39.33
N PRO A 45 24.98 2.33 39.88
CA PRO A 45 24.08 1.30 39.40
C PRO A 45 23.70 1.57 37.94
N THR A 46 23.99 0.59 37.08
CA THR A 46 23.54 0.55 35.69
C THR A 46 22.01 0.50 35.69
N LYS A 47 21.36 1.56 35.21
CA LYS A 47 19.92 1.52 34.93
C LYS A 47 19.68 0.41 33.89
N PRO A 48 18.69 -0.48 34.08
CA PRO A 48 18.33 -1.45 33.05
C PRO A 48 17.99 -0.72 31.75
N TYR A 49 18.75 -0.98 30.70
CA TYR A 49 18.39 -0.57 29.36
C TYR A 49 17.17 -1.39 28.95
N VAL A 50 15.99 -0.77 28.97
CA VAL A 50 14.79 -1.36 28.38
C VAL A 50 14.84 -1.08 26.89
N PRO A 51 14.97 -2.10 26.02
CA PRO A 51 14.97 -1.88 24.58
C PRO A 51 13.66 -1.20 24.20
N LYS A 52 13.76 -0.11 23.44
CA LYS A 52 12.60 0.57 22.86
C LYS A 52 11.82 -0.45 22.02
N PRO A 53 10.50 -0.65 22.24
CA PRO A 53 9.74 -1.59 21.45
C PRO A 53 9.88 -1.22 19.97
N THR A 54 10.43 -2.14 19.20
CA THR A 54 10.52 -2.02 17.75
C THR A 54 9.11 -2.28 17.23
N TYR A 55 8.37 -1.21 16.93
CA TYR A 55 7.09 -1.34 16.26
C TYR A 55 7.37 -1.73 14.81
N THR A 56 7.40 -3.02 14.52
CA THR A 56 7.15 -3.51 13.17
C THR A 56 5.68 -3.22 12.88
N PRO A 57 5.36 -2.28 11.97
CA PRO A 57 3.97 -2.13 11.56
C PRO A 57 3.49 -3.48 11.05
N PRO A 58 2.30 -3.95 11.46
CA PRO A 58 1.75 -5.16 10.90
C PRO A 58 1.73 -5.00 9.38
N THR A 59 2.34 -5.94 8.66
CA THR A 59 2.15 -6.10 7.22
C THR A 59 0.67 -6.40 7.05
N LYS A 60 -0.15 -5.35 6.94
CA LYS A 60 -1.54 -5.53 6.57
C LYS A 60 -1.50 -6.28 5.25
N PRO A 61 -2.16 -7.45 5.10
CA PRO A 61 -2.49 -7.90 3.76
C PRO A 61 -3.18 -6.71 3.11
N TYR A 62 -2.74 -6.32 1.91
CA TYR A 62 -3.42 -5.30 1.13
C TYR A 62 -4.92 -5.54 1.31
N PRO A 63 -5.72 -4.53 1.71
CA PRO A 63 -7.15 -4.73 1.74
C PRO A 63 -7.49 -5.29 0.36
N TYR A 64 -8.11 -6.47 0.34
CA TYR A 64 -8.75 -7.00 -0.85
C TYR A 64 -9.50 -5.81 -1.44
N VAL A 65 -9.00 -5.27 -2.55
CA VAL A 65 -9.70 -4.23 -3.29
C VAL A 65 -10.84 -5.04 -3.88
N PRO A 66 -12.08 -4.90 -3.36
CA PRO A 66 -13.17 -5.65 -3.94
C PRO A 66 -13.18 -5.31 -5.43
N GLU A 67 -13.31 -6.37 -6.24
CA GLU A 67 -13.55 -6.24 -7.67
C GLU A 67 -14.55 -5.10 -7.86
N ILE A 68 -14.19 -4.10 -8.67
CA ILE A 68 -14.83 -2.77 -8.65
C ILE A 68 -16.35 -2.97 -8.73
N LEU A 69 -17.03 -2.71 -7.62
CA LEU A 69 -18.49 -2.80 -7.55
C LEU A 69 -19.05 -1.82 -8.56
N LYS A 70 -19.65 -2.37 -9.63
CA LYS A 70 -20.33 -1.56 -10.63
C LYS A 70 -21.67 -1.17 -10.07
N VAL A 71 -21.95 0.12 -10.10
CA VAL A 71 -23.17 0.68 -9.56
C VAL A 71 -23.93 1.37 -10.68
N VAL A 72 -25.24 1.18 -10.68
CA VAL A 72 -26.17 1.98 -11.48
C VAL A 72 -27.02 2.81 -10.53
N ASP A 73 -26.81 4.13 -10.59
CA ASP A 73 -27.64 5.12 -9.89
C ASP A 73 -28.56 5.81 -10.89
N GLY A 74 -29.75 6.19 -10.44
CA GLY A 74 -30.69 6.95 -11.27
C GLY A 74 -31.88 7.47 -10.49
N ILE A 75 -32.72 8.26 -11.18
CA ILE A 75 -33.95 8.84 -10.63
C ILE A 75 -35.10 8.47 -11.56
N ILE A 76 -36.23 8.05 -10.99
CA ILE A 76 -37.47 7.83 -11.73
C ILE A 76 -38.39 9.05 -11.52
N LEU A 77 -38.71 9.71 -12.62
CA LEU A 77 -39.63 10.86 -12.66
C LEU A 77 -40.94 10.47 -13.35
N CYS A 78 -42.06 10.98 -12.82
CA CYS A 78 -43.35 10.99 -13.48
C CYS A 78 -43.48 12.26 -14.30
N LYS A 79 -43.95 12.14 -15.54
CA LYS A 79 -44.37 13.27 -16.37
C LYS A 79 -45.89 13.28 -16.47
N ASN A 80 -46.53 14.32 -15.94
CA ASN A 80 -47.97 14.52 -16.02
C ASN A 80 -48.26 15.83 -16.76
N GLY A 81 -48.51 15.74 -18.07
CA GLY A 81 -48.57 16.91 -18.94
C GLY A 81 -47.22 17.63 -19.02
N TYR A 82 -47.16 18.87 -18.55
CA TYR A 82 -45.94 19.68 -18.48
C TYR A 82 -45.19 19.56 -17.15
N GLU A 83 -45.81 18.95 -16.13
CA GLU A 83 -45.20 18.79 -14.82
C GLU A 83 -44.34 17.53 -14.78
N THR A 84 -43.20 17.61 -14.07
CA THR A 84 -42.35 16.46 -13.78
C THR A 84 -42.02 16.41 -12.30
N TYR A 85 -42.14 15.22 -11.70
CA TYR A 85 -41.88 15.04 -10.27
C TYR A 85 -41.34 13.65 -9.96
N PRO A 86 -40.54 13.48 -8.90
CA PRO A 86 -39.97 12.18 -8.55
C PRO A 86 -41.01 11.20 -8.00
N ILE A 87 -40.87 9.92 -8.34
CA ILE A 87 -41.75 8.86 -7.86
C ILE A 87 -41.05 8.05 -6.79
N GLN A 88 -41.60 8.01 -5.57
CA GLN A 88 -41.22 7.05 -4.54
C GLN A 88 -41.93 5.71 -4.78
N GLY A 89 -41.23 4.59 -4.57
CA GLY A 89 -41.78 3.24 -4.70
C GLY A 89 -41.79 2.65 -6.12
N ALA A 90 -41.27 3.37 -7.12
CA ALA A 90 -41.09 2.84 -8.47
C ALA A 90 -39.89 1.88 -8.51
N LYS A 91 -39.86 0.97 -9.50
CA LYS A 91 -38.73 0.04 -9.71
C LYS A 91 -38.19 0.14 -11.11
N ALA A 92 -36.88 0.03 -11.24
CA ALA A 92 -36.16 -0.09 -12.50
C ALA A 92 -35.81 -1.55 -12.80
N LYS A 93 -35.72 -1.87 -14.09
CA LYS A 93 -35.23 -3.13 -14.64
C LYS A 93 -34.00 -2.84 -15.49
N ILE A 94 -32.87 -3.42 -15.11
CA ILE A 94 -31.61 -3.37 -15.85
C ILE A 94 -31.50 -4.66 -16.64
N VAL A 95 -31.28 -4.54 -17.95
CA VAL A 95 -31.12 -5.69 -18.85
C VAL A 95 -29.78 -5.57 -19.56
N CYS A 96 -28.90 -6.53 -19.35
CA CYS A 96 -27.57 -6.56 -19.94
C CYS A 96 -27.44 -7.72 -20.92
N SER A 97 -26.99 -7.42 -22.13
CA SER A 97 -26.76 -8.41 -23.18
C SER A 97 -25.25 -8.61 -23.41
N GLU A 98 -24.80 -9.84 -23.65
CA GLU A 98 -23.40 -10.09 -24.03
C GLU A 98 -23.23 -10.01 -25.56
N PRO A 99 -22.33 -9.16 -26.08
CA PRO A 99 -22.10 -9.05 -27.52
C PRO A 99 -21.53 -10.36 -28.07
N GLY A 100 -22.02 -10.79 -29.24
CA GLY A 100 -21.59 -12.03 -29.90
C GLY A 100 -22.25 -13.31 -29.39
N SER A 101 -23.16 -13.24 -28.42
CA SER A 101 -23.85 -14.42 -27.89
C SER A 101 -25.21 -14.64 -28.55
N TYR A 102 -25.22 -15.15 -29.79
CA TYR A 102 -26.41 -15.75 -30.35
C TYR A 102 -26.83 -16.96 -29.50
N GLY A 103 -27.95 -16.86 -28.78
CA GLY A 103 -28.52 -17.94 -27.97
C GLY A 103 -28.26 -17.87 -26.46
N LYS A 104 -27.50 -16.89 -25.93
CA LYS A 104 -27.45 -16.67 -24.46
C LYS A 104 -28.59 -15.78 -24.00
N LYS A 105 -29.08 -16.05 -22.79
CA LYS A 105 -30.14 -15.26 -22.14
C LYS A 105 -29.57 -13.95 -21.60
N ASP A 106 -30.34 -12.87 -21.76
CA ASP A 106 -30.05 -11.58 -21.14
C ASP A 106 -29.97 -11.73 -19.60
N VAL A 107 -29.02 -11.02 -18.99
CA VAL A 107 -28.96 -10.85 -17.54
C VAL A 107 -29.97 -9.76 -17.16
N VAL A 108 -30.91 -10.09 -16.28
CA VAL A 108 -31.97 -9.18 -15.83
C VAL A 108 -31.85 -8.94 -14.34
N ILE A 109 -31.77 -7.67 -13.96
CA ILE A 109 -31.63 -7.22 -12.57
C ILE A 109 -32.73 -6.20 -12.29
N TYR A 110 -33.34 -6.27 -11.12
CA TYR A 110 -34.37 -5.34 -10.67
C TYR A 110 -33.84 -4.48 -9.55
N SER A 111 -34.21 -3.19 -9.53
CA SER A 111 -33.92 -2.33 -8.41
C SER A 111 -34.87 -2.60 -7.24
N ASP A 112 -34.42 -2.16 -6.07
CA ASP A 112 -35.32 -1.89 -4.96
C ASP A 112 -36.29 -0.75 -5.29
N PRO A 113 -37.42 -0.62 -4.56
CA PRO A 113 -38.31 0.52 -4.70
C PRO A 113 -37.54 1.83 -4.46
N THR A 114 -37.78 2.83 -5.29
CA THR A 114 -37.16 4.15 -5.15
C THR A 114 -37.47 4.80 -3.81
N TYR A 115 -36.49 5.51 -3.25
CA TYR A 115 -36.63 6.26 -1.99
C TYR A 115 -37.45 7.55 -2.19
N SER A 116 -37.61 8.34 -1.12
CA SER A 116 -38.08 9.72 -1.25
C SER A 116 -37.16 10.47 -2.22
N LYS A 117 -37.72 11.32 -3.09
CA LYS A 117 -37.05 11.95 -4.24
C LYS A 117 -36.76 11.03 -5.44
N GLY A 118 -37.25 9.79 -5.45
CA GLY A 118 -37.30 8.94 -6.64
C GLY A 118 -35.98 8.32 -7.07
N TYR A 119 -34.95 8.38 -6.21
CA TYR A 119 -33.65 7.78 -6.45
C TYR A 119 -33.70 6.26 -6.28
N PHE A 120 -32.99 5.54 -7.15
CA PHE A 120 -32.65 4.13 -6.97
C PHE A 120 -31.14 3.92 -7.11
N HIS A 121 -30.67 2.86 -6.46
CA HIS A 121 -29.29 2.41 -6.47
C HIS A 121 -29.29 0.90 -6.71
N VAL A 122 -28.46 0.42 -7.64
CA VAL A 122 -28.29 -1.01 -7.90
C VAL A 122 -26.81 -1.34 -7.98
N ALA A 123 -26.33 -2.11 -7.00
CA ALA A 123 -25.03 -2.76 -7.09
C ALA A 123 -25.14 -3.98 -8.02
N LEU A 124 -24.30 -3.99 -9.06
CA LEU A 124 -24.23 -5.09 -10.01
C LEU A 124 -23.19 -6.11 -9.54
N THR A 125 -23.57 -7.38 -9.61
CA THR A 125 -22.69 -8.52 -9.34
C THR A 125 -21.65 -8.71 -10.44
N ASP A 126 -20.60 -9.48 -10.17
CA ASP A 126 -19.50 -9.79 -11.11
C ASP A 126 -19.94 -10.49 -12.40
N ILE A 127 -21.18 -11.02 -12.42
CA ILE A 127 -21.84 -11.55 -13.63
C ILE A 127 -21.91 -10.47 -14.72
N VAL A 128 -22.12 -9.20 -14.36
CA VAL A 128 -22.13 -8.09 -15.31
C VAL A 128 -20.70 -7.59 -15.53
N LYS A 129 -20.01 -8.21 -16.48
CA LYS A 129 -18.62 -7.84 -16.84
C LYS A 129 -18.51 -6.50 -17.54
N ASN A 130 -19.52 -6.10 -18.32
CA ASN A 130 -19.51 -4.82 -19.04
C ASN A 130 -20.90 -4.16 -19.04
N LEU A 131 -20.93 -2.85 -18.85
CA LEU A 131 -22.13 -2.01 -18.85
C LEU A 131 -22.53 -1.50 -20.25
N LEU A 132 -21.65 -1.62 -21.25
CA LEU A 132 -21.84 -1.06 -22.60
C LEU A 132 -23.13 -1.51 -23.29
N HIS A 133 -23.62 -2.69 -22.94
CA HIS A 133 -24.83 -3.31 -23.51
C HIS A 133 -25.93 -3.49 -22.46
N CYS A 134 -25.88 -2.72 -21.37
CA CYS A 134 -26.93 -2.66 -20.38
C CYS A 134 -27.91 -1.53 -20.71
N ARG A 135 -29.21 -1.82 -20.60
CA ARG A 135 -30.30 -0.86 -20.74
C ARG A 135 -31.13 -0.84 -19.47
N VAL A 136 -31.47 0.36 -19.01
CA VAL A 136 -32.38 0.57 -17.88
C VAL A 136 -33.76 0.87 -18.41
N LYS A 137 -34.79 0.23 -17.85
CA LYS A 137 -36.20 0.43 -18.18
C LYS A 137 -37.02 0.58 -16.91
N LEU A 138 -38.14 1.30 -16.98
CA LEU A 138 -39.14 1.25 -15.92
C LEU A 138 -39.71 -0.18 -15.81
N TYR A 139 -39.78 -0.72 -14.59
CA TYR A 139 -40.43 -2.00 -14.31
C TYR A 139 -41.84 -1.80 -13.78
N THR A 140 -41.97 -1.08 -12.67
CA THR A 140 -43.25 -0.81 -12.03
C THR A 140 -43.29 0.62 -11.51
N SER A 141 -44.50 1.19 -11.47
CA SER A 141 -44.76 2.49 -10.88
C SER A 141 -45.99 2.39 -9.97
N PRO A 142 -45.94 2.96 -8.76
CA PRO A 142 -47.10 3.07 -7.88
C PRO A 142 -48.06 4.20 -8.28
N VAL A 143 -47.68 5.06 -9.22
CA VAL A 143 -48.49 6.21 -9.67
C VAL A 143 -49.30 5.80 -10.90
N GLU A 144 -50.63 5.95 -10.83
CA GLU A 144 -51.52 5.46 -11.87
C GLU A 144 -51.31 6.09 -13.25
N THR A 145 -51.03 7.39 -13.27
CA THR A 145 -50.79 8.15 -14.50
C THR A 145 -49.39 7.93 -15.10
N CYS A 146 -48.49 7.28 -14.36
CA CYS A 146 -47.08 7.12 -14.73
C CYS A 146 -46.65 5.65 -14.75
N LYS A 147 -47.49 4.79 -15.35
CA LYS A 147 -47.18 3.36 -15.56
C LYS A 147 -46.34 3.08 -16.82
N ASN A 148 -46.33 4.02 -17.77
CA ASN A 148 -45.73 3.84 -19.08
C ASN A 148 -44.45 4.67 -19.21
N PRO A 149 -43.29 4.07 -19.52
CA PRO A 149 -42.07 4.82 -19.76
C PRO A 149 -42.17 5.64 -21.05
N THR A 150 -41.75 6.90 -20.96
CA THR A 150 -41.57 7.79 -22.12
C THR A 150 -40.08 7.86 -22.45
N ASN A 151 -39.75 7.53 -23.71
CA ASN A 151 -38.41 7.36 -24.31
C ASN A 151 -37.25 8.12 -23.65
#